data_AF-A0A7W0NMC7-F1
#
_entry.id   AF-A0A7W0NMC7-F1
#
_cell.length_a   1.000
_cell.length_b   1.000
_cell.length_c   1.000
_cell.angle_alpha   90.00
_cell.angle_beta   90.00
_cell.angle_gamma   90.00
#
_symmetry.space_group_name_H-M   'P 1'
#
loop_
_entity.id
_entity.type
_entity.pdbx_description
1 polymer ?
#
loop_
_entity_poly.entity_id
_entity_poly.type
_entity_poly.pdbx_seq_one_letter_code
_entity_poly.pdbx_strand_id
1 'polypeptide(L)'
;MDELAGIWDVERVSGFLPPLLGVRKRIGAVVDGIGAGATTVGPVRARFDVVGNELRYRAPFAGFVDVLEPALGSWNGRALLHGREYGRFRLLPVKGGLMSSLHDQLVKHIDEAIAMEENVKRMLDGMISTTDDPQIIDLLEHHKAETEEQSQRLRRRLEAHGATPSMVREATGILGALAKLPLDLVRGEKAGRNARDAYATEHMEIASYQLLERVATRAGDEETAEVARQNRAEEEAMAAKLDEHWDTFAELSLRQEGATV
;
A
#
# COMPACT_ATOMS: atom_id res chain seq x y z
N MET A 1 10.63 -17.35 -12.24
CA MET A 1 11.78 -16.48 -12.61
C MET A 1 11.34 -15.05 -12.91
N ASP A 2 10.06 -14.82 -13.20
CA ASP A 2 9.45 -13.49 -13.33
C ASP A 2 9.73 -12.57 -12.12
N GLU A 3 9.91 -13.15 -10.92
CA GLU A 3 10.28 -12.45 -9.68
C GLU A 3 11.70 -11.83 -9.68
N LEU A 4 12.57 -12.17 -10.64
CA LEU A 4 13.90 -11.56 -10.73
C LEU A 4 13.86 -10.15 -11.34
N ALA A 5 12.81 -9.83 -12.10
CA ALA A 5 12.61 -8.52 -12.69
C ALA A 5 12.43 -7.46 -11.59
N GLY A 6 13.17 -6.37 -11.66
CA GLY A 6 13.14 -5.37 -10.59
C GLY A 6 14.39 -4.52 -10.44
N ILE A 7 14.40 -3.71 -9.38
CA ILE A 7 15.57 -2.96 -8.94
C ILE A 7 16.02 -3.52 -7.59
N TRP A 8 17.29 -3.88 -7.52
CA TRP A 8 17.91 -4.54 -6.39
C TRP A 8 19.10 -3.73 -5.89
N ASP A 9 19.16 -3.44 -4.60
CA ASP A 9 20.40 -3.04 -3.94
C ASP A 9 21.29 -4.27 -3.77
N VAL A 10 22.59 -4.11 -4.00
CA VAL A 10 23.57 -5.19 -3.91
C VAL A 10 24.36 -5.05 -2.63
N GLU A 11 24.18 -6.00 -1.73
CA GLU A 11 24.93 -6.06 -0.46
C GLU A 11 26.04 -7.10 -0.56
N ARG A 12 27.29 -6.72 -0.31
CA ARG A 12 28.41 -7.68 -0.28
C ARG A 12 28.35 -8.49 1.01
N VAL A 13 28.40 -9.82 0.89
CA VAL A 13 28.42 -10.75 2.04
C VAL A 13 29.85 -11.21 2.36
N SER A 14 30.66 -11.50 1.33
CA SER A 14 32.06 -11.91 1.51
C SER A 14 32.86 -11.74 0.20
N GLY A 15 34.20 -11.75 0.28
CA GLY A 15 35.09 -11.70 -0.89
C GLY A 15 36.22 -10.69 -0.75
N PHE A 16 37.02 -10.55 -1.82
CA PHE A 16 38.27 -9.79 -1.82
C PHE A 16 38.13 -8.28 -2.11
N LEU A 17 36.92 -7.78 -2.34
CA LEU A 17 36.65 -6.40 -2.72
C LEU A 17 35.87 -5.65 -1.63
N PRO A 18 36.06 -4.32 -1.50
CA PRO A 18 35.38 -3.49 -0.50
C PRO A 18 33.84 -3.58 -0.61
N PRO A 19 33.11 -3.18 0.46
CA PRO A 19 31.65 -3.20 0.47
C PRO A 19 31.07 -2.42 -0.71
N LEU A 20 30.04 -3.00 -1.34
CA LEU A 20 29.39 -2.48 -2.54
C LEU A 20 28.37 -1.37 -2.22
N LEU A 21 28.80 -0.30 -1.55
CA LEU A 21 27.92 0.82 -1.20
C LEU A 21 27.38 1.51 -2.47
N GLY A 22 26.06 1.60 -2.58
CA GLY A 22 25.38 2.28 -3.69
C GLY A 22 25.36 1.49 -5.01
N VAL A 23 25.67 0.20 -4.99
CA VAL A 23 25.56 -0.66 -6.17
C VAL A 23 24.13 -1.16 -6.33
N ARG A 24 23.55 -0.94 -7.51
CA ARG A 24 22.20 -1.38 -7.85
C ARG A 24 22.18 -2.23 -9.10
N LYS A 25 21.34 -3.25 -9.14
CA LYS A 25 21.00 -3.98 -10.37
C LYS A 25 19.58 -3.63 -10.78
N ARG A 26 19.38 -3.29 -12.04
CA ARG A 26 18.07 -3.22 -12.67
C ARG A 26 17.96 -4.38 -13.65
N ILE A 27 16.98 -5.24 -13.45
CA ILE A 27 16.69 -6.40 -14.28
C ILE A 27 15.32 -6.19 -14.93
N GLY A 28 15.25 -6.28 -16.25
CA GLY A 28 13.99 -6.21 -16.99
C GLY A 28 13.16 -7.49 -16.86
N ALA A 29 12.06 -7.58 -17.60
CA ALA A 29 11.29 -8.81 -17.69
C ALA A 29 12.17 -9.98 -18.16
N VAL A 30 11.99 -11.15 -17.54
CA VAL A 30 12.70 -12.38 -17.86
C VAL A 30 11.65 -13.39 -18.32
N VAL A 31 11.73 -13.83 -19.58
CA VAL A 31 10.80 -14.78 -20.19
C VAL A 31 11.59 -16.02 -20.57
N ASP A 32 11.13 -17.20 -20.14
CA ASP A 32 11.82 -18.48 -20.35
C ASP A 32 13.30 -18.49 -19.92
N GLY A 33 13.60 -17.74 -18.85
CA GLY A 33 14.96 -17.59 -18.32
C GLY A 33 15.87 -16.68 -19.13
N ILE A 34 15.33 -15.92 -20.09
CA ILE A 34 16.08 -14.98 -20.92
C ILE A 34 15.61 -13.56 -20.63
N GLY A 35 16.56 -12.65 -20.41
CA GLY A 35 16.27 -11.25 -20.15
C GLY A 35 17.53 -10.39 -20.23
N ALA A 36 17.43 -9.15 -19.79
CA ALA A 36 18.57 -8.24 -19.76
C ALA A 36 18.47 -7.24 -18.61
N GLY A 37 19.62 -6.69 -18.23
CA GLY A 37 19.68 -5.70 -17.16
C GLY A 37 20.98 -4.92 -17.14
N ALA A 38 21.16 -4.15 -16.07
CA ALA A 38 22.39 -3.43 -15.82
C ALA A 38 22.67 -3.25 -14.34
N THR A 39 23.94 -3.37 -13.98
CA THR A 39 24.49 -2.95 -12.69
C THR A 39 24.92 -1.49 -12.79
N THR A 40 24.50 -0.66 -11.85
CA THR A 40 24.88 0.76 -11.74
C THR A 40 25.70 0.96 -10.48
N VAL A 41 26.87 1.59 -10.62
CA VAL A 41 27.77 1.96 -9.53
C VAL A 41 28.22 3.40 -9.76
N GLY A 42 27.62 4.35 -9.03
CA GLY A 42 27.80 5.77 -9.33
C GLY A 42 27.50 6.09 -10.81
N PRO A 43 28.44 6.67 -11.58
CA PRO A 43 28.24 6.96 -12.99
C PRO A 43 28.41 5.75 -13.91
N VAL A 44 28.96 4.63 -13.41
CA VAL A 44 29.27 3.44 -14.23
C VAL A 44 28.02 2.58 -14.38
N ARG A 45 27.73 2.18 -15.62
CA ARG A 45 26.65 1.24 -15.94
C ARG A 45 27.20 0.03 -16.69
N ALA A 46 27.22 -1.13 -16.04
CA ALA A 46 27.64 -2.40 -16.62
C ALA A 46 26.42 -3.22 -17.04
N ARG A 47 26.22 -3.42 -18.35
CA ARG A 47 25.09 -4.18 -18.90
C ARG A 47 25.34 -5.68 -18.81
N PHE A 48 24.28 -6.47 -18.64
CA PHE A 48 24.34 -7.92 -18.64
C PHE A 48 23.12 -8.53 -19.31
N ASP A 49 23.28 -9.76 -19.78
CA ASP A 49 22.20 -10.66 -20.20
C ASP A 49 21.83 -11.59 -19.05
N VAL A 50 20.55 -11.89 -18.92
CA VAL A 50 20.04 -12.91 -18.00
C VAL A 50 19.90 -14.20 -18.79
N VAL A 51 20.56 -15.26 -18.32
CA VAL A 51 20.47 -16.61 -18.90
C VAL A 51 20.26 -17.61 -17.77
N GLY A 52 19.06 -18.13 -17.64
CA GLY A 52 18.62 -18.89 -16.46
C GLY A 52 18.77 -18.04 -15.19
N ASN A 53 19.61 -18.49 -14.28
CA ASN A 53 19.93 -17.79 -13.03
C ASN A 53 21.24 -16.99 -13.10
N GLU A 54 21.82 -16.81 -14.28
CA GLU A 54 23.10 -16.13 -14.46
C GLU A 54 22.92 -14.74 -15.06
N LEU A 55 23.66 -13.76 -14.52
CA LEU A 55 23.83 -12.44 -15.11
C LEU A 55 25.20 -12.39 -15.80
N ARG A 56 25.21 -12.46 -17.12
CA ARG A 56 26.41 -12.49 -17.96
C ARG A 56 26.72 -11.10 -18.46
N TYR A 57 27.81 -10.51 -17.96
CA TYR A 57 28.13 -9.12 -18.29
C TYR A 57 28.65 -8.98 -19.72
N ARG A 58 28.20 -7.90 -20.37
CA ARG A 58 28.62 -7.51 -21.71
C ARG A 58 29.93 -6.72 -21.66
N ALA A 59 30.60 -6.59 -22.81
CA ALA A 59 31.78 -5.74 -22.95
C ALA A 59 31.52 -4.29 -22.42
N PRO A 60 32.49 -3.65 -21.75
CA PRO A 60 33.87 -4.09 -21.52
C PRO A 60 34.05 -5.06 -20.33
N PHE A 61 32.99 -5.38 -19.61
CA PHE A 61 33.02 -6.28 -18.43
C PHE A 61 32.78 -7.75 -18.80
N ALA A 62 33.12 -8.13 -20.03
CA ALA A 62 33.02 -9.51 -20.46
C ALA A 62 33.92 -10.40 -19.59
N GLY A 63 33.40 -11.57 -19.20
CA GLY A 63 34.08 -12.50 -18.28
C GLY A 63 33.61 -12.42 -16.83
N PHE A 64 32.89 -11.35 -16.45
CA PHE A 64 32.14 -11.33 -15.19
C PHE A 64 30.81 -12.06 -15.36
N VAL A 65 30.49 -12.92 -14.40
CA VAL A 65 29.21 -13.64 -14.31
C VAL A 65 28.75 -13.62 -12.86
N ASP A 66 27.50 -13.23 -12.63
CA ASP A 66 26.87 -13.39 -11.32
C ASP A 66 25.87 -14.55 -11.38
N VAL A 67 26.04 -15.58 -10.53
CA VAL A 67 25.11 -16.71 -10.43
C VAL A 67 24.18 -16.48 -9.24
N LEU A 68 22.88 -16.56 -9.47
CA LEU A 68 21.85 -16.27 -8.48
C LEU A 68 21.17 -17.55 -7.97
N GLU A 69 20.86 -17.57 -6.69
CA GLU A 69 20.06 -18.59 -6.03
C GLU A 69 18.91 -17.91 -5.29
N PRO A 70 17.66 -18.39 -5.47
CA PRO A 70 16.50 -17.79 -4.83
C PRO A 70 16.60 -17.90 -3.31
N ALA A 71 16.18 -16.84 -2.62
CA ALA A 71 15.99 -16.79 -1.18
C ALA A 71 14.65 -16.11 -0.88
N LEU A 72 14.12 -16.26 0.34
CA LEU A 72 12.83 -15.66 0.69
C LEU A 72 12.89 -14.12 0.56
N GLY A 73 12.16 -13.56 -0.42
CA GLY A 73 12.11 -12.13 -0.70
C GLY A 73 13.43 -11.49 -1.18
N SER A 74 14.42 -12.29 -1.61
CA SER A 74 15.75 -11.82 -2.00
C SER A 74 16.47 -12.83 -2.89
N TRP A 75 17.69 -12.51 -3.33
CA TRP A 75 18.55 -13.47 -4.04
C TRP A 75 19.93 -13.52 -3.41
N ASN A 76 20.44 -14.74 -3.23
CA ASN A 76 21.85 -14.95 -2.93
C ASN A 76 22.63 -14.98 -4.23
N GLY A 77 23.80 -14.36 -4.26
CA GLY A 77 24.62 -14.22 -5.45
C GLY A 77 26.05 -14.65 -5.23
N ARG A 78 26.61 -15.39 -6.19
CA ARG A 78 28.05 -15.62 -6.34
C ARG A 78 28.55 -14.80 -7.51
N ALA A 79 29.64 -14.05 -7.30
CA ALA A 79 30.29 -13.27 -8.35
C ALA A 79 31.53 -14.02 -8.85
N LEU A 80 31.58 -14.28 -10.15
CA LEU A 80 32.63 -15.03 -10.82
C LEU A 80 33.33 -14.15 -11.85
N LEU A 81 34.65 -14.31 -11.95
CA LEU A 81 35.46 -13.75 -13.01
C LEU A 81 36.17 -14.90 -13.72
N HIS A 82 35.89 -15.10 -15.01
CA HIS A 82 36.41 -16.22 -15.80
C HIS A 82 36.20 -17.58 -15.10
N GLY A 83 35.01 -17.76 -14.49
CA GLY A 83 34.63 -18.99 -13.79
C GLY A 83 35.19 -19.17 -12.38
N ARG A 84 36.00 -18.23 -11.86
CA ARG A 84 36.50 -18.26 -10.48
C ARG A 84 35.68 -17.34 -9.59
N GLU A 85 35.12 -17.87 -8.50
CA GLU A 85 34.39 -17.09 -7.51
C GLU A 85 35.34 -16.10 -6.81
N TYR A 86 34.99 -14.81 -6.79
CA TYR A 86 35.76 -13.76 -6.11
C TYR A 86 34.96 -13.06 -4.99
N GLY A 87 33.68 -13.38 -4.85
CA GLY A 87 32.87 -12.91 -3.74
C GLY A 87 31.42 -13.37 -3.79
N ARG A 88 30.71 -13.13 -2.69
CA ARG A 88 29.29 -13.39 -2.52
C ARG A 88 28.54 -12.11 -2.18
N PHE A 89 27.29 -12.03 -2.59
CA PHE A 89 26.44 -10.87 -2.35
C PHE A 89 24.97 -11.30 -2.16
N ARG A 90 24.15 -10.35 -1.71
CA ARG A 90 22.69 -10.46 -1.71
C ARG A 90 22.09 -9.38 -2.59
N LEU A 91 21.01 -9.74 -3.28
CA LEU A 91 20.12 -8.78 -3.90
C LEU A 91 18.97 -8.53 -2.95
N LEU A 92 18.89 -7.29 -2.47
CA LEU A 92 17.82 -6.82 -1.61
C LEU A 92 16.89 -5.93 -2.44
N PRO A 93 15.56 -6.10 -2.35
CA PRO A 93 14.64 -5.24 -3.08
C PRO A 93 14.79 -3.79 -2.61
N VAL A 94 14.86 -2.84 -3.55
CA VAL A 94 14.90 -1.42 -3.19
C VAL A 94 13.53 -1.00 -2.65
N LYS A 95 13.45 -0.62 -1.37
CA LYS A 95 12.22 -0.05 -0.77
C LYS A 95 11.79 1.19 -1.55
N GLY A 96 10.57 1.17 -2.09
CA GLY A 96 10.00 2.28 -2.88
C GLY A 96 10.41 2.33 -4.35
N GLY A 97 11.17 1.35 -4.83
CA GLY A 97 11.62 1.25 -6.22
C GLY A 97 11.20 -0.06 -6.88
N LEU A 98 9.90 -0.28 -7.08
CA LEU A 98 9.45 -1.36 -7.93
C LEU A 98 8.12 -0.93 -8.59
N MET A 99 7.87 -1.37 -9.82
CA MET A 99 6.54 -1.92 -10.02
C MET A 99 6.48 -3.12 -9.07
N SER A 100 6.03 -2.87 -7.83
CA SER A 100 5.93 -3.92 -6.82
C SER A 100 5.12 -5.05 -7.44
N SER A 101 5.45 -6.30 -7.10
CA SER A 101 4.71 -7.42 -7.67
C SER A 101 3.22 -7.17 -7.44
N LEU A 102 2.37 -7.73 -8.30
CA LEU A 102 0.93 -7.52 -8.15
C LEU A 102 0.44 -7.95 -6.76
N HIS A 103 1.08 -8.97 -6.19
CA HIS A 103 0.92 -9.39 -4.80
C HIS A 103 1.37 -8.30 -3.80
N ASP A 104 2.56 -7.70 -3.97
CA ASP A 104 3.01 -6.61 -3.09
C ASP A 104 2.07 -5.39 -3.16
N GLN A 105 1.55 -5.05 -4.35
CA GLN A 105 0.56 -3.98 -4.49
C GLN A 105 -0.74 -4.36 -3.77
N LEU A 106 -1.18 -5.61 -3.87
CA LEU A 106 -2.36 -6.10 -3.16
C LEU A 106 -2.18 -5.98 -1.65
N VAL A 107 -1.10 -6.53 -1.09
CA VAL A 107 -0.78 -6.44 0.34
C VAL A 107 -0.72 -4.99 0.79
N LYS A 108 -0.10 -4.12 -0.01
CA LYS A 108 -0.05 -2.69 0.26
C LYS A 108 -1.45 -2.06 0.29
N HIS A 109 -2.32 -2.36 -0.67
CA HIS A 109 -3.67 -1.80 -0.71
C HIS A 109 -4.55 -2.31 0.44
N ILE A 110 -4.39 -3.57 0.87
CA ILE A 110 -5.06 -4.09 2.07
C ILE A 110 -4.59 -3.31 3.31
N ASP A 111 -3.29 -3.10 3.46
CA ASP A 111 -2.70 -2.34 4.58
C ASP A 111 -3.15 -0.86 4.57
N GLU A 112 -3.21 -0.23 3.39
CA GLU A 112 -3.75 1.13 3.21
C GLU A 112 -5.23 1.22 3.58
N ALA A 113 -6.04 0.22 3.23
CA ALA A 113 -7.45 0.16 3.61
C ALA A 113 -7.60 0.00 5.14
N ILE A 114 -6.83 -0.87 5.80
CA ILE A 114 -6.84 -0.98 7.28
C ILE A 114 -6.49 0.37 7.92
N ALA A 115 -5.49 1.07 7.40
CA ALA A 115 -5.12 2.38 7.93
C ALA A 115 -6.22 3.43 7.73
N MET A 116 -6.97 3.36 6.63
CA MET A 116 -8.15 4.18 6.37
C MET A 116 -9.24 3.92 7.41
N GLU A 117 -9.61 2.65 7.63
CA GLU A 117 -10.60 2.24 8.65
C GLU A 117 -10.26 2.77 10.06
N GLU A 118 -9.00 2.66 10.49
CA GLU A 118 -8.58 3.17 11.80
C GLU A 118 -8.59 4.72 11.88
N ASN A 119 -8.49 5.42 10.75
CA ASN A 119 -8.68 6.87 10.71
C ASN A 119 -10.17 7.21 10.82
N VAL A 120 -11.03 6.50 10.10
CA VAL A 120 -12.48 6.70 10.10
C VAL A 120 -13.06 6.41 11.48
N LYS A 121 -12.67 5.32 12.15
CA LYS A 121 -13.07 5.06 13.55
C LYS A 121 -12.76 6.22 14.49
N ARG A 122 -11.59 6.84 14.36
CA ARG A 122 -11.20 8.02 15.17
C ARG A 122 -12.00 9.26 14.81
N MET A 123 -12.33 9.43 13.53
CA MET A 123 -13.23 10.50 13.07
C MET A 123 -14.63 10.32 13.68
N LEU A 124 -15.17 9.10 13.63
CA LEU A 124 -16.48 8.75 14.20
C LEU A 124 -16.51 8.97 15.71
N ASP A 125 -15.47 8.58 16.44
CA ASP A 125 -15.32 8.90 17.87
C ASP A 125 -15.41 10.42 18.13
N GLY A 126 -14.73 11.22 17.31
CA GLY A 126 -14.80 12.67 17.37
C GLY A 126 -16.22 13.20 17.11
N MET A 127 -16.89 12.70 16.08
CA MET A 127 -18.25 13.12 15.72
C MET A 127 -19.27 12.72 16.80
N ILE A 128 -19.23 11.50 17.31
CA ILE A 128 -20.11 11.01 18.39
C ILE A 128 -19.95 11.86 19.65
N SER A 129 -18.71 12.21 20.01
CA SER A 129 -18.45 13.01 21.22
C SER A 129 -18.85 14.50 21.13
N THR A 130 -19.20 14.99 19.93
CA THR A 130 -19.47 16.42 19.69
C THR A 130 -20.90 16.72 19.22
N THR A 131 -21.74 15.70 19.06
CA THR A 131 -23.15 15.85 18.72
C THR A 131 -24.03 15.44 19.91
N ASP A 132 -25.13 16.16 20.12
CA ASP A 132 -26.14 15.83 21.14
C ASP A 132 -27.42 15.23 20.51
N ASP A 133 -27.46 15.10 19.17
CA ASP A 133 -28.64 14.58 18.46
C ASP A 133 -28.69 13.04 18.54
N PRO A 134 -29.72 12.45 19.20
CA PRO A 134 -29.76 11.00 19.40
C PRO A 134 -29.84 10.18 18.11
N GLN A 135 -30.45 10.71 17.04
CA GLN A 135 -30.56 10.01 15.77
C GLN A 135 -29.20 9.97 15.05
N ILE A 136 -28.46 11.07 15.11
CA ILE A 136 -27.10 11.14 14.56
C ILE A 136 -26.14 10.27 15.37
N ILE A 137 -26.26 10.23 16.70
CA ILE A 137 -25.45 9.34 17.55
C ILE A 137 -25.66 7.88 17.16
N ASP A 138 -26.91 7.42 17.09
CA ASP A 138 -27.26 6.04 16.73
C ASP A 138 -26.70 5.66 15.34
N LEU A 139 -26.85 6.55 14.36
CA LEU A 139 -26.30 6.37 13.01
C LEU A 139 -24.77 6.22 13.02
N LEU A 140 -24.06 7.08 13.75
CA LEU A 140 -22.60 7.06 13.81
C LEU A 140 -22.05 5.86 14.63
N GLU A 141 -22.74 5.47 15.70
CA GLU A 141 -22.38 4.29 16.49
C GLU A 141 -22.56 2.99 15.70
N HIS A 142 -23.66 2.90 14.93
CA HIS A 142 -23.89 1.79 14.02
C HIS A 142 -22.78 1.69 12.97
N HIS A 143 -22.49 2.80 12.29
CA HIS A 143 -21.46 2.82 11.27
C HIS A 143 -20.08 2.50 11.84
N LYS A 144 -19.73 3.02 13.03
CA LYS A 144 -18.47 2.68 13.71
C LYS A 144 -18.32 1.17 13.97
N ALA A 145 -19.41 0.49 14.30
CA ALA A 145 -19.40 -0.97 14.48
C ALA A 145 -19.19 -1.71 13.15
N GLU A 146 -19.79 -1.22 12.06
CA GLU A 146 -19.54 -1.72 10.69
C GLU A 146 -18.05 -1.52 10.31
N THR A 147 -17.50 -0.32 10.50
CA THR A 147 -16.08 0.04 10.27
C THR A 147 -15.10 -0.87 11.03
N GLU A 148 -15.44 -1.24 12.27
CA GLU A 148 -14.65 -2.21 13.05
C GLU A 148 -14.67 -3.61 12.40
N GLU A 149 -15.83 -4.07 11.93
CA GLU A 149 -15.94 -5.35 11.25
C GLU A 149 -15.19 -5.37 9.90
N GLN A 150 -15.27 -4.27 9.15
CA GLN A 150 -14.55 -4.06 7.90
C GLN A 150 -13.03 -4.14 8.10
N SER A 151 -12.49 -3.43 9.10
CA SER A 151 -11.08 -3.52 9.51
C SER A 151 -10.68 -4.95 9.87
N GLN A 152 -11.53 -5.69 10.60
CA GLN A 152 -11.27 -7.09 10.95
C GLN A 152 -11.26 -8.02 9.72
N ARG A 153 -12.16 -7.84 8.75
CA ARG A 153 -12.15 -8.60 7.48
C ARG A 153 -10.84 -8.36 6.72
N LEU A 154 -10.42 -7.10 6.61
CA LEU A 154 -9.17 -6.73 5.94
C LEU A 154 -7.92 -7.28 6.66
N ARG A 155 -7.90 -7.23 8.00
CA ARG A 155 -6.79 -7.81 8.80
C ARG A 155 -6.66 -9.32 8.56
N ARG A 156 -7.78 -10.05 8.51
CA ARG A 156 -7.77 -11.48 8.14
C ARG A 156 -7.19 -11.71 6.74
N ARG A 157 -7.52 -10.83 5.77
CA ARG A 157 -6.91 -10.90 4.43
C ARG A 157 -5.42 -10.60 4.46
N LEU A 158 -4.98 -9.60 5.22
CA LEU A 158 -3.56 -9.25 5.35
C LEU A 158 -2.75 -10.40 5.98
N GLU A 159 -3.30 -11.03 7.03
CA GLU A 159 -2.71 -12.20 7.68
C GLU A 159 -2.62 -13.41 6.73
N ALA A 160 -3.61 -13.62 5.86
CA ALA A 160 -3.58 -14.67 4.84
C ALA A 160 -2.41 -14.50 3.83
N HIS A 161 -1.92 -13.27 3.66
CA HIS A 161 -0.72 -12.96 2.86
C HIS A 161 0.58 -12.97 3.68
N GLY A 162 0.54 -13.43 4.94
CA GLY A 162 1.70 -13.49 5.83
C GLY A 162 2.22 -12.11 6.26
N ALA A 163 1.40 -11.07 6.12
CA ALA A 163 1.71 -9.71 6.51
C ALA A 163 0.95 -9.32 7.79
N THR A 164 1.50 -8.33 8.51
CA THR A 164 0.85 -7.70 9.67
C THR A 164 0.65 -6.22 9.37
N PRO A 165 -0.39 -5.56 9.93
CA PRO A 165 -0.61 -4.15 9.70
C PRO A 165 0.64 -3.33 10.00
N SER A 166 1.06 -2.49 9.05
CA SER A 166 2.24 -1.66 9.24
C SER A 166 1.91 -0.56 10.26
N MET A 167 2.27 -0.77 11.53
CA MET A 167 2.13 0.23 12.60
C MET A 167 2.82 1.58 12.30
N VAL A 168 3.71 1.63 11.30
CA VAL A 168 4.47 2.81 10.92
C VAL A 168 4.59 2.89 9.39
N ARG A 169 3.86 3.80 8.75
CA ARG A 169 4.34 4.45 7.51
C ARG A 169 3.73 5.83 7.27
N GLU A 170 4.62 6.73 6.86
CA GLU A 170 4.37 8.11 6.47
C GLU A 170 3.18 8.23 5.53
N ALA A 171 2.22 9.05 5.93
CA ALA A 171 1.08 9.44 5.12
C ALA A 171 1.57 10.15 3.84
N THR A 172 1.67 9.40 2.73
CA THR A 172 1.92 9.95 1.40
C THR A 172 0.78 9.53 0.48
N GLY A 173 0.19 10.47 -0.27
CA GLY A 173 -0.99 10.22 -1.10
C GLY A 173 -2.34 10.45 -0.38
N ILE A 174 -3.38 9.69 -0.75
CA ILE A 174 -4.77 9.83 -0.24
C ILE A 174 -4.84 9.72 1.29
N LEU A 175 -4.05 8.82 1.90
CA LEU A 175 -3.91 8.71 3.36
C LEU A 175 -3.41 10.01 4.02
N GLY A 176 -2.59 10.82 3.33
CA GLY A 176 -2.15 12.13 3.82
C GLY A 176 -3.22 13.23 3.71
N ALA A 177 -4.20 13.06 2.82
CA ALA A 177 -5.39 13.92 2.78
C ALA A 177 -6.36 13.52 3.90
N LEU A 178 -6.58 12.22 4.11
CA LEU A 178 -7.42 11.68 5.18
C LEU A 178 -6.87 11.99 6.58
N ALA A 179 -5.55 11.94 6.78
CA ALA A 179 -4.94 12.28 8.07
C ALA A 179 -5.12 13.75 8.50
N LYS A 180 -5.54 14.63 7.59
CA LYS A 180 -5.86 16.05 7.90
C LYS A 180 -7.30 16.25 8.35
N LEU A 181 -8.24 15.37 7.97
CA LEU A 181 -9.64 15.47 8.36
C LEU A 181 -9.84 15.47 9.89
N PRO A 182 -9.16 14.62 10.69
CA PRO A 182 -9.27 14.66 12.14
C PRO A 182 -8.72 15.93 12.80
N LEU A 183 -7.79 16.64 12.14
CA LEU A 183 -7.12 17.80 12.73
C LEU A 183 -8.00 19.06 12.71
N ASP A 184 -8.96 19.13 11.80
CA ASP A 184 -9.88 20.27 11.68
C ASP A 184 -11.10 20.15 12.63
N LEU A 185 -11.44 18.93 13.09
CA LEU A 185 -12.53 18.66 14.04
C LEU A 185 -12.32 19.26 15.44
N VAL A 186 -11.09 19.67 15.81
CA VAL A 186 -10.77 20.21 17.14
C VAL A 186 -11.17 21.69 17.30
N ARG A 187 -11.76 22.33 16.27
CA ARG A 187 -12.18 23.74 16.32
C ARG A 187 -13.69 23.93 16.23
N GLY A 188 -14.44 23.39 17.19
CA GLY A 188 -15.84 23.80 17.43
C GLY A 188 -16.70 23.86 16.17
N GLU A 189 -16.68 22.80 15.37
CA GLU A 189 -17.28 22.80 14.04
C GLU A 189 -18.73 22.27 14.04
N LYS A 190 -19.51 22.85 13.14
CA LYS A 190 -20.96 22.80 13.06
C LYS A 190 -21.41 21.49 12.42
N ALA A 191 -22.60 21.00 12.79
CA ALA A 191 -23.20 19.76 12.31
C ALA A 191 -23.14 19.60 10.78
N GLY A 192 -23.38 20.68 10.03
CA GLY A 192 -23.32 20.66 8.56
C GLY A 192 -21.92 20.40 7.98
N ARG A 193 -20.85 20.77 8.70
CA ARG A 193 -19.48 20.48 8.28
C ARG A 193 -19.10 19.04 8.57
N ASN A 194 -19.49 18.52 9.73
CA ASN A 194 -19.31 17.11 10.07
C ASN A 194 -20.02 16.21 9.04
N ALA A 195 -21.25 16.55 8.64
CA ALA A 195 -21.98 15.83 7.61
C ALA A 195 -21.28 15.85 6.25
N ARG A 196 -20.76 17.01 5.83
CA ARG A 196 -19.95 17.15 4.61
C ARG A 196 -18.71 16.27 4.63
N ASP A 197 -17.98 16.30 5.75
CA ASP A 197 -16.71 15.60 5.87
C ASP A 197 -16.93 14.09 6.00
N ALA A 198 -18.00 13.65 6.69
CA ALA A 198 -18.46 12.26 6.70
C ALA A 198 -18.81 11.80 5.28
N TYR A 199 -19.71 12.49 4.58
CA TYR A 199 -20.14 12.13 3.23
C TYR A 199 -18.95 12.06 2.25
N ALA A 200 -18.03 13.02 2.31
CA ALA A 200 -16.82 12.97 1.49
C ALA A 200 -15.92 11.78 1.82
N THR A 201 -15.84 11.40 3.11
CA THR A 201 -15.07 10.23 3.56
C THR A 201 -15.66 8.95 3.01
N GLU A 202 -16.98 8.73 3.10
CA GLU A 202 -17.65 7.54 2.52
C GLU A 202 -17.27 7.34 1.05
N HIS A 203 -17.27 8.41 0.24
CA HIS A 203 -16.91 8.33 -1.17
C HIS A 203 -15.42 8.04 -1.41
N MET A 204 -14.54 8.45 -0.49
CA MET A 204 -13.13 8.03 -0.53
C MET A 204 -12.98 6.55 -0.22
N GLU A 205 -13.75 6.01 0.74
CA GLU A 205 -13.74 4.59 1.09
C GLU A 205 -14.30 3.74 -0.05
N ILE A 206 -15.44 4.13 -0.65
CA ILE A 206 -16.00 3.51 -1.86
C ILE A 206 -14.94 3.44 -2.97
N ALA A 207 -14.23 4.55 -3.24
CA ALA A 207 -13.19 4.59 -4.26
C ALA A 207 -11.99 3.67 -3.92
N SER A 208 -11.59 3.63 -2.65
CA SER A 208 -10.52 2.76 -2.14
C SER A 208 -10.88 1.29 -2.34
N TYR A 209 -12.09 0.89 -1.94
CA TYR A 209 -12.58 -0.48 -2.11
C TYR A 209 -12.77 -0.87 -3.57
N GLN A 210 -13.22 0.04 -4.43
CA GLN A 210 -13.25 -0.20 -5.87
C GLN A 210 -11.87 -0.49 -6.45
N LEU A 211 -10.83 0.20 -5.98
CA LEU A 211 -9.46 -0.06 -6.40
C LEU A 211 -8.96 -1.40 -5.85
N LEU A 212 -9.19 -1.67 -4.57
CA LEU A 212 -8.78 -2.92 -3.92
C LEU A 212 -9.42 -4.15 -4.60
N GLU A 213 -10.73 -4.11 -4.88
CA GLU A 213 -11.45 -5.17 -5.62
C GLU A 213 -10.76 -5.47 -6.95
N ARG A 214 -10.43 -4.43 -7.71
CA ARG A 214 -9.80 -4.54 -9.04
C ARG A 214 -8.38 -5.06 -8.98
N VAL A 215 -7.62 -4.68 -7.96
CA VAL A 215 -6.25 -5.18 -7.74
C VAL A 215 -6.29 -6.65 -7.31
N ALA A 216 -7.15 -6.99 -6.34
CA ALA A 216 -7.34 -8.35 -5.86
C ALA A 216 -7.76 -9.31 -6.98
N THR A 217 -8.72 -8.90 -7.80
CA THR A 217 -9.17 -9.68 -8.98
C THR A 217 -8.00 -9.96 -9.93
N ARG A 218 -7.18 -8.95 -10.23
CA ARG A 218 -6.01 -9.13 -11.12
C ARG A 218 -4.94 -10.01 -10.49
N ALA A 219 -4.80 -9.98 -9.17
CA ALA A 219 -3.90 -10.82 -8.40
C ALA A 219 -4.39 -12.28 -8.26
N GLY A 220 -5.63 -12.57 -8.68
CA GLY A 220 -6.25 -13.89 -8.52
C GLY A 220 -6.74 -14.17 -7.10
N ASP A 221 -6.86 -13.15 -6.25
CA ASP A 221 -7.35 -13.25 -4.87
C ASP A 221 -8.84 -12.89 -4.79
N GLU A 222 -9.69 -13.86 -5.12
CA GLU A 222 -11.14 -13.67 -5.14
C GLU A 222 -11.72 -13.41 -3.74
N GLU A 223 -11.10 -13.96 -2.69
CA GLU A 223 -11.56 -13.78 -1.32
C GLU A 223 -11.35 -12.32 -0.86
N THR A 224 -10.21 -11.71 -1.19
CA THR A 224 -10.02 -10.27 -0.94
C THR A 224 -10.93 -9.42 -1.83
N ALA A 225 -11.19 -9.83 -3.07
CA ALA A 225 -12.11 -9.11 -3.94
C ALA A 225 -13.54 -9.10 -3.36
N GLU A 226 -14.00 -10.21 -2.78
CA GLU A 226 -15.30 -10.29 -2.11
C GLU A 226 -15.35 -9.41 -0.85
N VAL A 227 -14.31 -9.43 -0.02
CA VAL A 227 -14.22 -8.53 1.15
C VAL A 227 -14.31 -7.07 0.72
N ALA A 228 -13.62 -6.68 -0.36
CA ALA A 228 -13.69 -5.31 -0.88
C ALA A 228 -15.08 -4.96 -1.41
N ARG A 229 -15.79 -5.90 -2.05
CA ARG A 229 -17.19 -5.71 -2.50
C ARG A 229 -18.15 -5.55 -1.32
N GLN A 230 -17.98 -6.37 -0.29
CA GLN A 230 -18.82 -6.33 0.91
C GLN A 230 -18.68 -4.99 1.62
N ASN A 231 -17.45 -4.58 1.94
CA ASN A 231 -17.21 -3.30 2.61
C ASN A 231 -17.68 -2.12 1.75
N ARG A 232 -17.43 -2.14 0.42
CA ARG A 232 -17.96 -1.12 -0.49
C ARG A 232 -19.48 -0.98 -0.43
N ALA A 233 -20.22 -2.09 -0.37
CA ALA A 233 -21.67 -2.05 -0.31
C ALA A 233 -22.19 -1.43 1.00
N GLU A 234 -21.46 -1.65 2.11
CA GLU A 234 -21.74 -1.01 3.40
C GLU A 234 -21.49 0.51 3.31
N GLU A 235 -20.39 0.96 2.71
CA GLU A 235 -20.13 2.41 2.54
C GLU A 235 -21.10 3.09 1.56
N GLU A 236 -21.49 2.39 0.49
CA GLU A 236 -22.52 2.88 -0.44
C GLU A 236 -23.85 3.07 0.29
N ALA A 237 -24.20 2.18 1.22
CA ALA A 237 -25.39 2.30 2.06
C ALA A 237 -25.26 3.44 3.07
N MET A 238 -24.09 3.63 3.69
CA MET A 238 -23.85 4.74 4.62
C MET A 238 -23.89 6.10 3.93
N ALA A 239 -23.24 6.23 2.77
CA ALA A 239 -23.31 7.44 1.93
C ALA A 239 -24.76 7.79 1.57
N ALA A 240 -25.59 6.80 1.21
CA ALA A 240 -27.01 7.00 0.93
C ALA A 240 -27.79 7.47 2.17
N LYS A 241 -27.54 6.88 3.34
CA LYS A 241 -28.14 7.32 4.61
C LYS A 241 -27.76 8.78 4.90
N LEU A 242 -26.50 9.18 4.72
CA LEU A 242 -26.07 10.57 4.93
C LEU A 242 -26.75 11.54 3.95
N ASP A 243 -26.92 11.13 2.69
CA ASP A 243 -27.58 11.95 1.67
C ASP A 243 -29.05 12.23 2.00
N GLU A 244 -29.75 11.27 2.62
CA GLU A 244 -31.13 11.42 3.08
C GLU A 244 -31.27 12.42 4.27
N HIS A 245 -30.19 12.73 4.99
CA HIS A 245 -30.21 13.54 6.21
C HIS A 245 -29.74 14.99 6.01
N TRP A 246 -29.50 15.45 4.77
CA TRP A 246 -29.01 16.81 4.50
C TRP A 246 -29.86 17.92 5.12
N ASP A 247 -31.19 17.79 5.08
CA ASP A 247 -32.10 18.77 5.66
C ASP A 247 -31.90 18.88 7.18
N THR A 248 -31.79 17.75 7.88
CA THR A 248 -31.50 17.71 9.32
C THR A 248 -30.15 18.35 9.64
N PHE A 249 -29.10 18.03 8.87
CA PHE A 249 -27.78 18.63 9.06
C PHE A 249 -27.78 20.14 8.80
N ALA A 250 -28.54 20.61 7.81
CA ALA A 250 -28.71 22.03 7.52
C ALA A 250 -29.43 22.74 8.68
N GLU A 251 -30.52 22.17 9.19
CA GLU A 251 -31.24 22.72 10.35
C GLU A 251 -30.35 22.82 11.59
N LEU A 252 -29.62 21.75 11.92
CA LEU A 252 -28.69 21.74 13.06
C LEU A 252 -27.60 22.79 12.89
N SER A 253 -27.05 22.93 11.69
CA SER A 253 -26.04 23.95 11.37
C SER A 253 -26.59 25.36 11.54
N LEU A 254 -27.82 25.63 11.07
CA LEU A 254 -28.48 26.94 11.22
C LEU A 254 -28.78 27.27 12.68
N ARG A 255 -29.29 26.30 13.46
CA ARG A 255 -29.52 26.47 14.91
C ARG A 255 -28.23 26.78 15.66
N GLN A 256 -27.14 26.09 15.34
CA GLN A 256 -25.82 26.36 15.93
C GLN A 256 -25.27 27.74 15.56
N GLU A 257 -25.69 28.32 14.43
CA GLU A 257 -25.37 29.69 14.02
C GLU A 257 -26.28 30.76 14.65
N GLY A 258 -27.31 30.36 15.40
CA GLY A 258 -28.31 31.27 15.94
C GLY A 258 -29.22 31.88 14.87
N ALA A 259 -29.22 31.31 13.66
CA ALA A 259 -30.17 31.69 12.62
C ALA A 259 -31.56 31.19 13.02
N THR A 260 -32.55 32.08 12.96
CA THR A 260 -33.95 31.72 13.22
C THR A 260 -34.49 30.99 12.00
N VAL A 261 -34.86 29.72 12.17
CA VAL A 261 -35.51 28.86 11.15
C VAL A 261 -36.99 28.75 11.48
#